data_AF-A0A4S2EAY7-F1
#
_entry.id   AF-A0A4S2EAY7-F1
#
_cell.length_a   1.000
_cell.length_b   1.000
_cell.length_c   1.000
_cell.angle_alpha   90.00
_cell.angle_beta   90.00
_cell.angle_gamma   90.00
#
_symmetry.space_group_name_H-M   'P 1'
#
loop_
_entity.id
_entity.type
_entity.pdbx_description
1 polymer ?
#
loop_
_entity_poly.entity_id
_entity_poly.type
_entity_poly.pdbx_seq_one_letter_code
_entity_poly.pdbx_strand_id
1 'polypeptide(L)'
;KADDRIWLINHLGQAELLTADLSLANEEQQSDTEKTELEAVVEQIKNEAKKLHVPLPSKPWLPPLAKVMVTPEIDWRANWQIDRDLKVPLGMLDIPSKQKQEPLMFDLAEFAPAVLVGSSGYGKSTLLQTLVVNLAKQN
;
A
#
# COMPACT_ATOMS: atom_id res chain seq x y z
N LYS A 1 -22.13 -20.65 -23.26
CA LYS A 1 -22.86 -19.41 -22.89
C LYS A 1 -24.31 -19.82 -22.64
N ALA A 2 -24.83 -19.59 -21.44
CA ALA A 2 -26.24 -19.81 -21.16
C ALA A 2 -27.08 -18.71 -21.81
N ASP A 3 -28.30 -19.05 -22.22
CA ASP A 3 -29.24 -18.12 -22.84
C ASP A 3 -30.20 -17.61 -21.76
N ASP A 4 -30.13 -16.32 -21.43
CA ASP A 4 -30.88 -15.69 -20.33
C ASP A 4 -32.26 -15.14 -20.77
N ARG A 5 -32.73 -15.51 -21.97
CA ARG A 5 -34.01 -15.06 -22.51
C ARG A 5 -35.20 -15.80 -21.89
N ILE A 6 -36.25 -15.07 -21.52
CA ILE A 6 -37.50 -15.62 -20.97
C ILE A 6 -38.50 -15.85 -22.12
N TRP A 7 -38.98 -17.10 -22.23
CA TRP A 7 -39.89 -17.54 -23.29
C TRP A 7 -41.26 -17.89 -22.71
N LEU A 8 -42.34 -17.45 -23.38
CA LEU A 8 -43.69 -17.93 -23.12
C LEU A 8 -44.00 -19.11 -24.04
N ILE A 9 -44.55 -20.19 -23.51
CA ILE A 9 -45.15 -21.24 -24.35
C ILE A 9 -46.64 -20.93 -24.49
N ASN A 10 -47.09 -20.65 -25.71
CA ASN A 10 -48.49 -20.36 -25.98
C ASN A 10 -49.36 -21.63 -25.94
N HIS A 11 -50.68 -21.46 -26.02
CA HIS A 11 -51.65 -22.56 -25.99
C HIS A 11 -51.54 -23.55 -27.18
N LEU A 12 -50.76 -23.21 -28.21
CA LEU A 12 -50.44 -24.07 -29.35
C LEU A 12 -49.09 -24.80 -29.18
N GLY A 13 -48.40 -24.61 -28.06
CA GLY A 13 -47.11 -25.23 -27.76
C GLY A 13 -45.91 -24.55 -28.43
N GLN A 14 -46.07 -23.36 -29.00
CA GLN A 14 -45.00 -22.61 -29.63
C GLN A 14 -44.36 -21.64 -28.64
N ALA A 15 -43.04 -21.48 -28.72
CA ALA A 15 -42.31 -20.51 -27.91
C ALA A 15 -42.37 -19.12 -28.54
N GLU A 16 -42.84 -18.14 -27.78
CA GLU A 16 -42.87 -16.73 -28.12
C GLU A 16 -42.00 -15.95 -27.12
N LEU A 17 -41.18 -15.03 -27.61
CA LEU A 17 -40.26 -14.27 -26.76
C LEU A 17 -41.08 -13.26 -25.92
N LEU A 18 -41.04 -13.42 -24.60
CA LEU A 18 -41.90 -12.65 -23.68
C LEU A 18 -41.32 -11.26 -23.36
N THR A 19 -40.06 -11.00 -23.71
CA THR A 19 -39.37 -9.74 -23.41
C THR A 19 -38.38 -9.41 -24.53
N ALA A 20 -38.26 -8.14 -24.91
CA ALA A 20 -37.22 -7.68 -25.84
C ALA A 20 -35.82 -8.08 -25.31
N ASP A 21 -34.88 -8.30 -26.22
CA ASP A 21 -33.52 -8.76 -25.89
C ASP A 21 -32.84 -7.80 -24.89
N LEU A 22 -32.87 -8.18 -23.62
CA LEU A 22 -32.27 -7.43 -22.52
C LEU A 22 -30.74 -7.44 -22.59
N SER A 23 -30.12 -8.17 -23.53
CA SER A 23 -28.68 -8.08 -23.76
C SER A 23 -28.24 -6.68 -24.20
N LEU A 24 -29.13 -5.90 -24.82
CA LEU A 24 -28.89 -4.49 -25.17
C LEU A 24 -29.06 -3.54 -23.97
N ALA A 25 -29.83 -3.94 -22.94
CA ALA A 25 -30.01 -3.14 -21.73
C ALA A 25 -28.77 -3.16 -20.82
N ASN A 26 -27.84 -4.10 -21.03
CA ASN A 26 -26.54 -4.11 -20.38
C ASN A 26 -25.51 -3.18 -21.06
N GLU A 27 -25.83 -2.59 -22.22
CA GLU A 27 -24.95 -1.62 -22.91
C GLU A 27 -25.28 -0.16 -22.55
N GLU A 28 -26.36 0.09 -21.80
CA GLU A 28 -26.67 1.40 -21.25
C GLU A 28 -25.93 1.62 -19.92
N GLN A 29 -24.74 2.21 -20.04
CA GLN A 29 -24.11 3.07 -19.03
C GLN A 29 -24.13 2.54 -17.58
N GLN A 30 -23.06 1.87 -17.19
CA GLN A 30 -22.56 1.99 -15.81
C GLN A 30 -22.28 3.47 -15.54
N SER A 31 -23.30 4.21 -15.09
CA SER A 31 -23.12 5.55 -14.57
C SER A 31 -22.45 5.42 -13.20
N ASP A 32 -21.18 5.78 -13.15
CA ASP A 32 -20.31 5.75 -11.97
C ASP A 32 -20.64 6.91 -11.00
N THR A 33 -21.93 7.22 -10.77
CA THR A 33 -22.32 8.55 -10.26
C THR A 33 -23.48 8.60 -9.26
N GLU A 34 -23.87 7.49 -8.63
CA GLU A 34 -24.76 7.57 -7.47
C GLU A 34 -24.07 7.04 -6.21
N LYS A 35 -23.93 7.93 -5.23
CA LYS A 35 -23.42 7.61 -3.90
C LYS A 35 -24.33 6.55 -3.28
N THR A 36 -23.73 5.47 -2.82
CA THR A 36 -24.49 4.38 -2.20
C THR A 36 -25.05 4.79 -0.84
N GLU A 37 -26.16 4.18 -0.45
CA GLU A 37 -26.73 4.36 0.90
C GLU A 37 -25.70 4.06 2.01
N LEU A 38 -24.86 3.05 1.80
CA LEU A 38 -23.78 2.70 2.73
C LEU A 38 -22.78 3.84 2.89
N GLU A 39 -22.37 4.49 1.80
CA GLU A 39 -21.45 5.64 1.85
C GLU A 39 -22.08 6.83 2.57
N ALA A 40 -23.37 7.09 2.36
CA ALA A 40 -24.08 8.15 3.06
C ALA A 40 -24.10 7.92 4.59
N VAL A 41 -24.42 6.69 5.01
CA VAL A 41 -24.42 6.32 6.44
C VAL A 41 -23.00 6.40 7.03
N VAL A 42 -21.99 5.87 6.35
CA VAL A 42 -20.59 5.91 6.81
C VAL A 42 -20.09 7.35 6.96
N GLU A 43 -20.42 8.24 6.02
CA GLU A 43 -20.02 9.64 6.10
C GLU A 43 -20.72 10.37 7.26
N GLN A 44 -22.01 10.11 7.48
CA GLN A 44 -22.74 10.71 8.60
C GLN A 44 -22.16 10.28 9.95
N ILE A 45 -21.83 8.99 10.11
CA ILE A 45 -21.17 8.48 11.32
C ILE A 45 -19.81 9.16 11.54
N LYS A 46 -19.00 9.32 10.50
CA LYS A 46 -17.71 10.02 10.58
C LYS A 46 -17.89 11.48 11.02
N ASN A 47 -18.89 12.17 10.50
CA ASN A 47 -19.16 13.57 10.82
C ASN A 47 -19.64 13.75 12.27
N GLU A 48 -20.55 12.90 12.73
CA GLU A 48 -21.01 12.93 14.13
C GLU A 48 -19.89 12.55 15.10
N ALA A 49 -19.06 11.55 14.78
CA ALA A 49 -17.90 11.18 15.60
C ALA A 49 -16.90 12.35 15.75
N LYS A 50 -16.68 13.14 14.69
CA LYS A 50 -15.86 14.36 14.75
C LYS A 50 -16.49 15.44 15.64
N LYS A 51 -17.79 15.71 15.49
CA LYS A 51 -18.51 16.70 16.32
C LYS A 51 -18.46 16.34 17.80
N LEU A 52 -18.66 15.07 18.12
CA LEU A 52 -18.67 14.53 19.47
C LEU A 52 -17.25 14.26 20.03
N HIS A 53 -16.20 14.53 19.25
CA HIS A 53 -14.80 14.29 19.65
C HIS A 53 -14.53 12.87 20.14
N VAL A 54 -15.17 11.88 19.49
CA VAL A 54 -15.00 10.47 19.87
C VAL A 54 -13.55 10.04 19.61
N PRO A 55 -12.86 9.43 20.59
CA PRO A 55 -11.51 8.94 20.38
C PRO A 55 -11.53 7.83 19.34
N LEU A 56 -10.67 7.94 18.33
CA LEU A 56 -10.52 6.89 17.34
C LEU A 56 -9.93 5.63 17.99
N PRO A 57 -10.43 4.44 17.65
CA PRO A 57 -9.82 3.20 18.11
C PRO A 57 -8.37 3.12 17.61
N SER A 58 -7.52 2.49 18.42
CA SER A 58 -6.14 2.19 18.02
C SER A 58 -6.15 1.37 16.73
N LYS A 59 -5.43 1.84 15.71
CA LYS A 59 -5.29 1.06 14.47
C LYS A 59 -4.45 -0.18 14.77
N PRO A 60 -4.92 -1.38 14.36
CA PRO A 60 -4.18 -2.62 14.58
C PRO A 60 -2.81 -2.68 13.87
N TRP A 61 -2.60 -1.84 12.85
CA TRP A 61 -1.35 -1.72 12.13
C TRP A 61 -0.93 -0.27 11.98
N LEU A 62 0.39 -0.05 11.99
CA LEU A 62 0.98 1.22 11.56
C LEU A 62 0.70 1.45 10.06
N PRO A 63 0.73 2.71 9.60
CA PRO A 63 0.72 3.00 8.17
C PRO A 63 1.85 2.24 7.46
N PRO A 64 1.64 1.74 6.23
CA PRO A 64 2.69 1.09 5.48
C PRO A 64 3.87 2.03 5.26
N LEU A 65 5.08 1.47 5.16
CA LEU A 65 6.28 2.25 4.83
C LEU A 65 6.08 3.03 3.52
N ALA A 66 6.60 4.25 3.50
CA ALA A 66 6.54 5.08 2.31
C ALA A 66 7.32 4.43 1.15
N LYS A 67 6.82 4.59 -0.08
CA LYS A 67 7.45 4.05 -1.29
C LYS A 67 8.88 4.56 -1.51
N VAL A 68 9.14 5.79 -1.08
CA VAL A 68 10.44 6.44 -1.12
C VAL A 68 10.68 7.06 0.24
N MET A 69 11.85 6.80 0.82
CA MET A 69 12.27 7.35 2.10
C MET A 69 13.67 7.92 1.97
N VAL A 70 13.89 9.05 2.65
CA VAL A 70 15.23 9.58 2.82
C VAL A 70 15.92 8.78 3.92
N THR A 71 17.21 8.50 3.74
CA THR A 71 18.00 7.86 4.79
C THR A 71 18.05 8.75 6.04
N PRO A 72 18.06 8.18 7.26
CA PRO A 72 18.26 8.95 8.49
C PRO A 72 19.44 9.91 8.38
N GLU A 73 19.29 11.11 8.92
CA GLU A 73 20.33 12.13 8.87
C GLU A 73 21.53 11.71 9.73
N ILE A 74 22.74 11.87 9.16
CA ILE A 74 24.01 11.62 9.83
C ILE A 74 24.71 12.95 9.97
N ASP A 75 25.01 13.35 11.22
CA ASP A 75 25.82 14.54 11.50
C ASP A 75 27.29 14.25 11.24
N TRP A 76 27.68 14.37 9.97
CA TRP A 76 29.04 14.10 9.51
C TRP A 76 30.09 14.99 10.19
N ARG A 77 29.74 16.22 10.60
CA ARG A 77 30.70 17.12 11.26
C ARG A 77 31.08 16.64 12.65
N ALA A 78 30.10 16.12 13.38
CA ALA A 78 30.34 15.50 14.67
C ALA A 78 31.03 14.15 14.51
N ASN A 79 30.57 13.32 13.56
CA ASN A 79 31.04 11.95 13.42
C ASN A 79 32.49 11.85 12.91
N TRP A 80 32.97 12.82 12.13
CA TRP A 80 34.38 12.86 11.70
C TRP A 80 35.37 13.21 12.82
N GLN A 81 34.90 13.59 14.01
CA GLN A 81 35.74 13.89 15.17
C GLN A 81 35.88 12.72 16.15
N ILE A 82 35.16 11.63 15.91
CA ILE A 82 35.17 10.43 16.77
C ILE A 82 35.79 9.25 16.03
N ASP A 83 35.91 8.13 16.73
CA ASP A 83 36.41 6.89 16.14
C ASP A 83 35.50 6.40 15.02
N ARG A 84 36.13 5.76 14.03
CA ARG A 84 35.44 5.22 12.87
C ARG A 84 34.43 4.14 13.27
N ASP A 85 33.27 4.19 12.65
CA ASP A 85 32.19 3.23 12.83
C ASP A 85 31.72 2.68 11.48
N LEU A 86 31.64 1.37 11.38
CA LEU A 86 31.16 0.64 10.20
C LEU A 86 29.65 0.38 10.24
N LYS A 87 28.98 0.84 11.30
CA LYS A 87 27.53 0.78 11.47
C LYS A 87 26.86 2.05 10.97
N VAL A 88 26.02 1.90 9.95
CA VAL A 88 25.31 3.02 9.32
C VAL A 88 23.83 2.71 9.10
N PRO A 89 22.95 3.71 9.14
CA PRO A 89 21.55 3.50 8.78
C PRO A 89 21.43 3.18 7.28
N LEU A 90 20.59 2.22 6.90
CA LEU A 90 20.28 1.90 5.49
C LEU A 90 18.85 2.21 5.09
N GLY A 91 17.91 2.20 6.04
CA GLY A 91 16.50 2.40 5.75
C GLY A 91 15.64 2.31 7.00
N MET A 92 14.37 1.94 6.83
CA MET A 92 13.41 1.73 7.91
C MET A 92 12.95 0.27 7.88
N LEU A 93 13.00 -0.40 9.02
CA LEU A 93 12.49 -1.74 9.24
C LEU A 93 11.06 -1.65 9.79
N ASP A 94 10.12 -2.37 9.19
CA ASP A 94 8.78 -2.57 9.74
C ASP A 94 8.75 -3.88 10.53
N ILE A 95 8.30 -3.83 11.79
CA ILE A 95 8.21 -4.96 12.71
C ILE A 95 6.74 -5.14 13.11
N PRO A 96 5.94 -5.87 12.30
CA PRO A 96 4.50 -5.99 12.52
C PRO A 96 4.14 -6.60 13.87
N SER A 97 4.92 -7.58 14.35
CA SER A 97 4.71 -8.24 15.64
C SER A 97 4.85 -7.30 16.84
N LYS A 98 5.57 -6.18 16.67
CA LYS A 98 5.76 -5.15 17.69
C LYS A 98 4.99 -3.86 17.40
N GLN A 99 4.22 -3.81 16.29
CA GLN A 99 3.62 -2.57 15.77
C GLN A 99 4.60 -1.40 15.78
N LYS A 100 5.83 -1.64 15.28
CA LYS A 100 6.93 -0.66 15.35
C LYS A 100 7.65 -0.55 14.01
N GLN A 101 7.98 0.68 13.62
CA GLN A 101 8.91 0.98 12.54
C GLN A 101 10.17 1.65 13.12
N GLU A 102 11.36 1.15 12.79
CA GLU A 102 12.63 1.67 13.33
C GLU A 102 13.77 1.69 12.29
N PRO A 103 14.76 2.59 12.42
CA PRO A 103 15.88 2.64 11.50
C PRO A 103 16.64 1.30 11.41
N LEU A 104 16.83 0.80 10.20
CA LEU A 104 17.67 -0.36 9.94
C LEU A 104 19.14 0.08 9.99
N MET A 105 19.82 -0.29 11.06
CA MET A 105 21.27 -0.10 11.20
C MET A 105 22.00 -1.31 10.61
N PHE A 106 22.85 -1.07 9.62
CA PHE A 106 23.67 -2.10 8.99
C PHE A 106 25.11 -1.96 9.45
N ASP A 107 25.63 -3.02 10.06
CA ASP A 107 27.01 -3.11 10.51
C ASP A 107 27.84 -3.92 9.51
N LEU A 108 28.71 -3.24 8.76
CA LEU A 108 29.52 -3.91 7.75
C LEU A 108 30.53 -4.90 8.36
N ALA A 109 30.98 -4.69 9.61
CA ALA A 109 31.89 -5.61 10.29
C ALA A 109 31.19 -6.91 10.69
N GLU A 110 29.91 -6.83 11.07
CA GLU A 110 29.10 -7.99 11.46
C GLU A 110 28.61 -8.78 10.24
N PHE A 111 28.21 -8.09 9.17
CA PHE A 111 27.50 -8.71 8.04
C PHE A 111 28.37 -9.02 6.82
N ALA A 112 29.68 -8.74 6.84
CA ALA A 112 30.57 -9.06 5.73
C ALA A 112 31.06 -10.53 5.77
N PRO A 113 31.12 -11.23 4.62
CA PRO A 113 30.70 -10.80 3.28
C PRO A 113 29.18 -10.85 3.09
N ALA A 114 28.62 -9.83 2.42
CA ALA A 114 27.18 -9.71 2.13
C ALA A 114 26.88 -9.88 0.64
N VAL A 115 25.68 -10.39 0.32
CA VAL A 115 25.18 -10.54 -1.05
C VAL A 115 23.89 -9.74 -1.22
N LEU A 116 23.82 -8.90 -2.26
CA LEU A 116 22.64 -8.12 -2.61
C LEU A 116 21.95 -8.73 -3.85
N VAL A 117 20.69 -9.13 -3.70
CA VAL A 117 19.90 -9.77 -4.75
C VAL A 117 18.63 -8.96 -5.02
N GLY A 118 18.23 -8.88 -6.30
CA GLY A 118 16.98 -8.24 -6.71
C GLY A 118 16.87 -8.08 -8.22
N SER A 119 15.65 -8.00 -8.75
CA SER A 119 15.40 -7.84 -10.19
C SER A 119 15.83 -6.47 -10.71
N SER A 120 15.86 -6.30 -12.04
CA SER A 120 16.16 -4.99 -12.67
C SER A 120 15.15 -3.93 -12.21
N GLY A 121 15.63 -2.74 -11.85
CA GLY A 121 14.79 -1.63 -11.37
C GLY A 121 14.42 -1.65 -9.88
N TYR A 122 14.80 -2.67 -9.10
CA TYR A 122 14.43 -2.80 -7.68
C TYR A 122 15.41 -2.13 -6.70
N GLY A 123 16.13 -1.09 -7.13
CA GLY A 123 16.92 -0.25 -6.20
C GLY A 123 18.23 -0.83 -5.69
N LYS A 124 18.77 -1.93 -6.28
CA LYS A 124 20.08 -2.49 -5.88
C LYS A 124 21.20 -1.44 -5.90
N SER A 125 21.32 -0.68 -6.98
CA SER A 125 22.33 0.38 -7.11
C SER A 125 22.10 1.51 -6.10
N THR A 126 20.84 1.87 -5.85
CA THR A 126 20.47 2.86 -4.84
C THR A 126 20.89 2.41 -3.45
N LEU A 127 20.66 1.14 -3.08
CA LEU A 127 21.06 0.59 -1.79
C LEU A 127 22.58 0.64 -1.60
N LEU A 128 23.36 0.25 -2.62
CA LEU A 128 24.82 0.34 -2.57
C LEU A 128 25.30 1.79 -2.47
N GLN A 129 24.70 2.71 -3.22
CA GLN A 129 25.01 4.14 -3.14
C GLN A 129 24.70 4.70 -1.75
N THR A 130 23.54 4.36 -1.17
CA THR A 130 23.17 4.75 0.19
C THR A 130 24.16 4.23 1.21
N LEU A 131 24.57 2.96 1.11
CA LEU A 131 25.58 2.37 2.00
C LEU A 131 26.90 3.14 1.94
N VAL A 132 27.43 3.39 0.74
CA VAL A 132 28.71 4.09 0.55
C VAL A 132 28.64 5.54 1.04
N VAL A 133 27.58 6.27 0.67
CA VAL A 133 27.40 7.66 1.11
C VAL A 133 27.26 7.75 2.62
N ASN A 134 26.54 6.83 3.25
CA ASN A 134 26.37 6.85 4.68
C ASN A 134 27.65 6.47 5.42
N LEU A 135 28.43 5.51 4.92
CA LEU A 135 29.76 5.22 5.45
C LEU A 135 30.70 6.43 5.35
N ALA A 136 30.65 7.16 4.24
CA ALA A 136 31.45 8.38 4.05
C ALA A 136 30.96 9.59 4.86
N LYS A 137 29.68 9.62 5.27
CA LYS A 137 29.18 10.62 6.23
C LYS A 137 29.50 10.23 7.66
N GLN A 138 29.57 8.93 7.95
CA GLN A 138 29.88 8.41 9.27
C GLN A 138 31.37 8.53 9.63
N ASN A 139 32.25 8.51 8.62
CA ASN A 139 33.71 8.43 8.77
C ASN A 139 34.44 9.41 7.86
#